data_AF-A0A9P7GNN2-F1
#
_entry.id   AF-A0A9P7GNN2-F1
#
_cell.length_a   1.000
_cell.length_b   1.000
_cell.length_c   1.000
_cell.angle_alpha   90.00
_cell.angle_beta   90.00
_cell.angle_gamma   90.00
#
_symmetry.space_group_name_H-M   'P 1'
#
loop_
_entity.id
_entity.type
_entity.pdbx_description
1 polymer ?
#
loop_
_entity_poly.entity_id
_entity_poly.type
_entity_poly.pdbx_seq_one_letter_code
_entity_poly.pdbx_strand_id
1 'polypeptide(L)'
;MPVDAGKNLVLGPTHTLCFGVFLPSPHASAAIYLGSTQLPPHHTHSKVFHQSPPQLPSSSTAIPPTVCVIGGGHAGCEAATGAARAGARTVLLTQKIETIGELSCNPSIGGVGKGTLVREVDALDGVMARVADQAGIQFHILNRSKGAAVWGPRAQIDRTLYKRNMQETLHGYPNLTIKAGSVFDLVIDHSDSASSGQWGSIVGVKLDTELFVPGLKTFPAGRINDAPSIGLSASLKAAGFKLGRLQTGTPARLDGTTIDFSGMEQQLGDAVPSPFSYLNREVPNAVCPGH
;
A
#
# COMPACT_ATOMS: atom_id res chain seq x y z
N MET A 1 -14.56 -16.22 37.64
CA MET A 1 -13.31 -16.90 37.19
C MET A 1 -13.45 -18.37 37.55
N PRO A 2 -13.07 -19.34 36.70
CA PRO A 2 -11.91 -19.33 35.78
C PRO A 2 -12.33 -19.22 34.29
N VAL A 3 -11.58 -18.64 33.35
CA VAL A 3 -10.18 -18.80 32.87
C VAL A 3 -9.96 -20.10 32.07
N ASP A 4 -9.28 -19.94 30.93
CA ASP A 4 -8.61 -20.93 30.06
C ASP A 4 -9.41 -21.61 28.95
N ALA A 5 -8.90 -21.79 27.72
CA ALA A 5 -7.60 -21.44 27.15
C ALA A 5 -7.76 -21.37 25.63
N GLY A 6 -6.97 -20.49 25.00
CA GLY A 6 -6.82 -20.43 23.56
C GLY A 6 -6.36 -21.77 23.00
N LYS A 7 -6.82 -22.11 21.80
CA LYS A 7 -6.32 -23.28 21.07
C LYS A 7 -6.06 -22.91 19.62
N ASN A 8 -4.80 -23.15 19.26
CA ASN A 8 -4.05 -22.60 18.15
C ASN A 8 -4.57 -23.06 16.78
N LEU A 9 -4.46 -22.13 15.84
CA LEU A 9 -4.71 -22.26 14.41
C LEU A 9 -3.55 -23.01 13.74
N VAL A 10 -3.86 -24.00 12.91
CA VAL A 10 -2.88 -24.70 12.05
C VAL A 10 -3.24 -24.41 10.59
N LEU A 11 -2.28 -23.88 9.81
CA LEU A 11 -2.45 -23.36 8.45
C LEU A 11 -1.90 -24.33 7.38
N GLY A 12 -2.65 -24.52 6.29
CA GLY A 12 -2.24 -25.13 5.02
C GLY A 12 -2.16 -24.10 3.86
N PRO A 13 -1.63 -24.45 2.66
CA PRO A 13 -0.91 -23.49 1.82
C PRO A 13 -1.71 -22.79 0.70
N THR A 14 -1.37 -21.50 0.57
CA THR A 14 -1.31 -20.63 -0.63
C THR A 14 -2.61 -20.39 -1.40
N HIS A 15 -3.15 -19.18 -1.31
CA HIS A 15 -3.29 -18.08 -2.30
C HIS A 15 -3.75 -16.84 -1.49
N THR A 16 -3.11 -15.67 -1.62
CA THR A 16 -3.37 -14.51 -0.74
C THR A 16 -3.76 -13.27 -1.54
N LEU A 17 -5.00 -12.81 -1.34
CA LEU A 17 -5.49 -11.51 -1.79
C LEU A 17 -5.39 -10.53 -0.60
N CYS A 18 -4.55 -9.50 -0.71
CA CYS A 18 -4.51 -8.44 0.29
C CYS A 18 -5.65 -7.44 0.04
N PHE A 19 -6.67 -7.47 0.90
CA PHE A 19 -7.60 -6.36 1.06
C PHE A 19 -7.01 -5.32 2.00
N GLY A 20 -6.75 -4.12 1.49
CA GLY A 20 -6.46 -2.96 2.32
C GLY A 20 -7.72 -2.52 3.06
N VAL A 21 -7.95 -3.05 4.27
CA VAL A 21 -8.96 -2.56 5.21
C VAL A 21 -8.23 -2.00 6.43
N PHE A 22 -8.28 -0.68 6.59
CA PHE A 22 -7.72 0.04 7.73
C PHE A 22 -8.83 0.25 8.78
N LEU A 23 -8.63 -0.19 10.02
CA LEU A 23 -9.46 0.15 11.18
C LEU A 23 -8.57 0.76 12.29
N PRO A 24 -9.08 1.68 13.12
CA PRO A 24 -8.27 2.43 14.06
C PRO A 24 -8.16 1.71 15.41
N SER A 25 -6.95 1.43 15.88
CA SER A 25 -6.58 1.38 17.31
C SER A 25 -5.07 1.17 17.45
N PRO A 26 -4.40 1.78 18.45
CA PRO A 26 -2.95 1.71 18.60
C PRO A 26 -2.54 0.39 19.25
N HIS A 27 -1.34 -0.06 18.91
CA HIS A 27 -0.67 -1.31 19.31
C HIS A 27 -0.89 -2.50 18.36
N ALA A 28 0.25 -2.97 17.84
CA ALA A 28 0.51 -4.17 17.03
C ALA A 28 0.54 -3.96 15.50
N SER A 29 1.73 -4.20 14.97
CA SER A 29 2.14 -4.25 13.56
C SER A 29 1.19 -5.11 12.72
N ALA A 30 0.72 -4.60 11.57
CA ALA A 30 -0.19 -5.34 10.69
C ALA A 30 0.38 -5.47 9.27
N ALA A 31 0.95 -6.65 8.99
CA ALA A 31 0.80 -7.31 7.71
C ALA A 31 0.02 -8.61 8.01
N ILE A 32 -1.08 -8.87 7.30
CA ILE A 32 -1.78 -10.16 7.43
C ILE A 32 -0.90 -11.21 6.74
N TYR A 33 -0.07 -11.87 7.54
CA TYR A 33 0.67 -13.07 7.16
C TYR A 33 -0.17 -14.28 7.56
N LEU A 34 -0.73 -15.01 6.59
CA LEU A 34 -1.30 -16.33 6.81
C LEU A 34 -0.39 -17.35 6.11
N GLY A 35 0.68 -17.74 6.80
CA GLY A 35 1.58 -18.81 6.39
C GLY A 35 2.15 -19.52 7.62
N SER A 36 2.01 -20.84 7.67
CA SER A 36 2.58 -21.73 8.69
C SER A 36 4.10 -21.85 8.52
N THR A 37 4.85 -21.56 9.59
CA THR A 37 6.27 -21.92 9.68
C THR A 37 6.40 -23.25 10.41
N GLN A 38 6.71 -24.32 9.68
CA GLN A 38 7.42 -25.45 10.29
C GLN A 38 8.89 -25.06 10.42
N LEU A 39 9.33 -24.75 11.65
CA LEU A 39 10.74 -24.65 12.01
C LEU A 39 11.31 -26.08 12.18
N PRO A 40 12.48 -26.42 11.60
CA PRO A 40 13.21 -27.61 12.00
C PRO A 40 13.90 -27.41 13.37
N PRO A 41 14.12 -28.47 14.15
CA PRO A 41 14.53 -28.36 15.56
C PRO A 41 15.98 -27.88 15.72
N HIS A 42 16.18 -27.10 16.78
CA HIS A 42 17.47 -26.60 17.24
C HIS A 42 18.45 -27.73 17.58
N HIS A 43 19.64 -27.69 16.98
CA HIS A 43 20.86 -28.20 17.62
C HIS A 43 21.70 -27.01 18.09
N THR A 44 21.95 -26.97 19.39
CA THR A 44 22.96 -26.13 20.04
C THR A 44 24.36 -26.53 19.56
N HIS A 45 25.18 -25.57 19.14
CA HIS A 45 26.56 -25.35 19.64
C HIS A 45 27.24 -24.19 18.90
N SER A 46 28.06 -23.47 19.67
CA SER A 46 28.92 -22.33 19.34
C SER A 46 29.91 -22.54 18.17
N LYS A 47 30.12 -21.52 17.33
CA LYS A 47 31.40 -20.81 17.07
C LYS A 47 31.50 -20.19 15.66
N VAL A 48 31.96 -18.93 15.66
CA VAL A 48 32.90 -18.25 14.74
C VAL A 48 32.47 -17.99 13.28
N PHE A 49 32.53 -16.70 12.93
CA PHE A 49 32.46 -16.14 11.58
C PHE A 49 33.56 -16.70 10.65
N HIS A 50 33.17 -17.26 9.51
CA HIS A 50 33.91 -17.14 8.27
C HIS A 50 32.93 -17.14 7.09
N GLN A 51 33.11 -16.16 6.19
CA GLN A 51 32.28 -15.95 5.00
C GLN A 51 32.40 -17.09 3.98
N SER A 52 31.26 -17.43 3.38
CA SER A 52 31.12 -17.86 1.99
C SER A 52 29.70 -17.44 1.55
N PRO A 53 29.50 -16.90 0.32
CA PRO A 53 28.17 -16.52 -0.14
C PRO A 53 27.26 -17.76 -0.15
N PRO A 54 25.99 -17.65 0.26
CA PRO A 54 25.10 -18.79 0.26
C PRO A 54 24.91 -19.26 -1.18
N GLN A 55 25.39 -20.47 -1.47
CA GLN A 55 25.02 -21.17 -2.70
C GLN A 55 23.52 -21.44 -2.63
N LEU A 56 22.80 -20.93 -3.64
CA LEU A 56 21.38 -21.18 -3.82
C LEU A 56 21.13 -22.69 -3.92
N PRO A 57 20.24 -23.28 -3.11
CA PRO A 57 19.91 -24.68 -3.25
C PRO A 57 19.19 -24.92 -4.58
N SER A 58 19.72 -25.86 -5.35
CA SER A 58 19.08 -26.45 -6.51
C SER A 58 17.81 -27.21 -6.11
N SER A 59 16.77 -27.04 -6.92
CA SER A 59 15.52 -27.82 -6.99
C SER A 59 14.57 -27.80 -5.79
N SER A 60 13.74 -26.74 -5.72
CA SER A 60 12.29 -26.89 -5.56
C SER A 60 11.60 -25.73 -6.29
N THR A 61 10.97 -26.00 -7.44
CA THR A 61 10.17 -24.99 -8.16
C THR A 61 8.84 -24.77 -7.45
N ALA A 62 8.90 -24.21 -6.24
CA ALA A 62 7.73 -23.58 -5.64
C ALA A 62 7.46 -22.31 -6.46
N ILE A 63 6.35 -22.28 -7.19
CA ILE A 63 5.90 -21.08 -7.90
C ILE A 63 5.79 -19.97 -6.84
N PRO A 64 6.48 -18.82 -7.01
CA PRO A 64 6.39 -17.74 -6.03
C PRO A 64 4.93 -17.34 -5.85
N PRO A 65 4.49 -17.10 -4.60
CA PRO A 65 3.10 -16.79 -4.31
C PRO A 65 2.66 -15.61 -5.17
N THR A 66 1.49 -15.73 -5.78
CA THR A 66 0.94 -14.66 -6.60
C THR A 66 0.06 -13.78 -5.73
N VAL A 67 0.36 -12.49 -5.68
CA VAL A 67 -0.44 -11.49 -4.95
C VAL A 67 -1.18 -10.63 -5.95
N CYS A 68 -2.47 -10.43 -5.73
CA CYS A 68 -3.28 -9.51 -6.51
C CYS A 68 -3.73 -8.35 -5.62
N VAL A 69 -3.33 -7.14 -5.99
CA VAL A 69 -3.70 -5.89 -5.32
C VAL A 69 -4.75 -5.19 -6.16
N ILE A 70 -5.86 -4.78 -5.52
CA ILE A 70 -6.98 -4.14 -6.19
C ILE A 70 -7.02 -2.65 -5.79
N GLY A 71 -6.81 -1.79 -6.78
CA GLY A 71 -6.87 -0.34 -6.66
C GLY A 71 -5.49 0.33 -6.63
N GLY A 72 -5.23 1.22 -7.59
CA GLY A 72 -3.97 1.97 -7.72
C GLY A 72 -3.84 3.22 -6.84
N GLY A 73 -4.52 3.26 -5.68
CA GLY A 73 -4.38 4.37 -4.72
C GLY A 73 -3.08 4.27 -3.91
N HIS A 74 -2.85 5.24 -3.01
CA HIS A 74 -1.63 5.29 -2.17
C HIS A 74 -1.37 3.97 -1.41
N ALA A 75 -2.40 3.42 -0.76
CA ALA A 75 -2.29 2.14 -0.05
C ALA A 75 -2.02 0.97 -1.00
N GLY A 76 -2.62 0.96 -2.19
CA GLY A 76 -2.40 -0.08 -3.19
C GLY A 76 -0.99 -0.03 -3.79
N CYS A 77 -0.42 1.16 -3.96
CA CYS A 77 0.96 1.33 -4.39
C CYS A 77 1.93 0.70 -3.38
N GLU A 78 1.81 1.02 -2.10
CA GLU A 78 2.66 0.45 -1.04
C GLU A 78 2.43 -1.05 -0.84
N ALA A 79 1.18 -1.53 -0.94
CA ALA A 79 0.88 -2.94 -0.84
C ALA A 79 1.50 -3.73 -2.01
N ALA A 80 1.43 -3.18 -3.22
CA ALA A 80 1.96 -3.81 -4.42
C ALA A 80 3.49 -3.88 -4.40
N THR A 81 4.16 -2.77 -4.07
CA THR A 81 5.63 -2.74 -3.95
C THR A 81 6.11 -3.57 -2.77
N GLY A 82 5.40 -3.54 -1.64
CA GLY A 82 5.71 -4.37 -0.47
C GLY A 82 5.62 -5.87 -0.77
N ALA A 83 4.57 -6.33 -1.46
CA ALA A 83 4.43 -7.72 -1.87
C ALA A 83 5.50 -8.13 -2.88
N ALA A 84 5.75 -7.29 -3.88
CA ALA A 84 6.77 -7.54 -4.91
C ALA A 84 8.18 -7.63 -4.30
N ARG A 85 8.51 -6.73 -3.36
CA ARG A 85 9.75 -6.73 -2.59
C ARG A 85 9.92 -7.98 -1.74
N ALA A 86 8.84 -8.51 -1.18
CA ALA A 86 8.85 -9.77 -0.43
C ALA A 86 9.06 -11.01 -1.32
N GLY A 87 9.21 -10.83 -2.64
CA GLY A 87 9.48 -11.91 -3.59
C GLY A 87 8.22 -12.50 -4.25
N ALA A 88 7.03 -11.96 -3.96
CA ALA A 88 5.79 -12.42 -4.57
C ALA A 88 5.66 -11.89 -6.01
N ARG A 89 5.15 -12.72 -6.93
CA ARG A 89 4.70 -12.22 -8.24
C ARG A 89 3.44 -11.41 -8.01
N THR A 90 3.51 -10.11 -8.23
CA THR A 90 2.45 -9.20 -7.85
C THR A 90 1.79 -8.59 -9.07
N VAL A 91 0.46 -8.58 -9.08
CA VAL A 91 -0.34 -7.81 -10.04
C VAL A 91 -1.08 -6.70 -9.31
N LEU A 92 -0.99 -5.48 -9.83
CA LEU A 92 -1.80 -4.34 -9.39
C LEU A 92 -2.88 -4.10 -10.44
N LEU A 93 -4.14 -4.33 -10.06
CA LEU A 93 -5.32 -4.02 -10.87
C LEU A 93 -5.84 -2.63 -10.53
N THR A 94 -6.07 -1.80 -11.53
CA THR A 94 -6.68 -0.48 -11.35
C THR A 94 -7.60 -0.16 -12.52
N GLN A 95 -8.67 0.60 -12.30
CA GLN A 95 -9.59 0.97 -13.37
C GLN A 95 -8.90 1.84 -14.44
N LYS A 96 -8.03 2.75 -14.00
CA LYS A 96 -7.28 3.67 -14.86
C LYS A 96 -5.83 3.73 -14.40
N ILE A 97 -4.90 3.29 -15.24
CA ILE A 97 -3.46 3.28 -14.91
C ILE A 97 -2.98 4.72 -14.71
N GLU A 98 -3.52 5.65 -15.50
CA GLU A 98 -3.18 7.07 -15.48
C GLU A 98 -3.60 7.75 -14.18
N THR A 99 -4.37 7.10 -13.29
CA THR A 99 -4.76 7.66 -11.99
C THR A 99 -3.91 7.17 -10.82
N ILE A 100 -2.93 6.29 -11.09
CA ILE A 100 -1.98 5.83 -10.07
C ILE A 100 -1.19 7.05 -9.56
N GLY A 101 -1.15 7.20 -8.23
CA GLY A 101 -0.46 8.32 -7.57
C GLY A 101 -1.25 9.64 -7.56
N GLU A 102 -2.54 9.66 -7.89
CA GLU A 102 -3.36 10.88 -7.85
C GLU A 102 -3.60 11.36 -6.40
N LEU A 103 -3.21 12.61 -6.09
CA LEU A 103 -3.49 13.27 -4.81
C LEU A 103 -4.89 13.92 -4.82
N SER A 104 -5.94 13.19 -4.46
CA SER A 104 -7.33 13.65 -4.61
C SER A 104 -7.69 14.89 -3.76
N CYS A 105 -7.18 14.98 -2.53
CA CYS A 105 -7.56 16.00 -1.56
C CYS A 105 -6.56 17.17 -1.52
N ASN A 106 -5.80 17.31 -0.42
CA ASN A 106 -4.78 18.35 -0.25
C ASN A 106 -3.50 17.92 -1.00
N PRO A 107 -2.86 18.78 -1.81
CA PRO A 107 -1.56 18.50 -2.42
C PRO A 107 -0.42 18.59 -1.39
N SER A 108 -0.51 17.80 -0.31
CA SER A 108 0.48 17.78 0.76
C SER A 108 0.66 16.37 1.32
N ILE A 109 1.90 16.04 1.68
CA ILE A 109 2.25 14.80 2.39
C ILE A 109 2.75 15.17 3.79
N GLY A 110 2.49 14.29 4.76
CA GLY A 110 2.90 14.49 6.15
C GLY A 110 1.98 15.39 6.97
N GLY A 111 2.54 16.00 8.02
CA GLY A 111 1.83 16.67 9.11
C GLY A 111 2.23 16.10 10.48
N VAL A 112 1.59 16.56 11.57
CA VAL A 112 1.99 16.19 12.95
C VAL A 112 2.05 14.68 13.16
N GLY A 113 0.99 13.93 12.84
CA GLY A 113 1.01 12.46 12.91
C GLY A 113 1.40 11.79 11.59
N LYS A 114 0.89 12.32 10.47
CA LYS A 114 1.11 11.74 9.14
C LYS A 114 2.58 11.76 8.72
N GLY A 115 3.36 12.76 9.15
CA GLY A 115 4.78 12.87 8.83
C GLY A 115 5.59 11.72 9.43
N THR A 116 5.26 11.32 10.65
CA THR A 116 5.85 10.14 11.30
C THR A 116 5.49 8.87 10.53
N LEU A 117 4.22 8.68 10.15
CA LEU A 117 3.81 7.51 9.35
C LEU A 117 4.53 7.44 8.01
N VAL A 118 4.74 8.57 7.32
CA VAL A 118 5.51 8.60 6.06
C VAL A 118 6.95 8.13 6.28
N ARG A 119 7.59 8.55 7.39
CA ARG A 119 8.94 8.12 7.75
C ARG A 119 9.00 6.65 8.17
N GLU A 120 7.99 6.16 8.87
CA GLU A 120 7.90 4.73 9.22
C GLU A 120 7.72 3.87 7.96
N VAL A 121 6.89 4.31 7.01
CA VAL A 121 6.76 3.65 5.69
C VAL A 121 8.10 3.63 4.98
N ASP A 122 8.85 4.73 4.94
CA ASP A 122 10.20 4.77 4.35
C ASP A 122 11.20 3.84 5.05
N ALA A 123 11.17 3.79 6.38
CA ALA A 123 12.02 2.89 7.16
C ALA A 123 11.71 1.41 6.86
N LEU A 124 10.47 1.10 6.48
CA LEU A 124 10.04 -0.21 5.99
C LEU A 124 10.27 -0.38 4.47
N ASP A 125 11.13 0.47 3.89
CA ASP A 125 11.49 0.54 2.46
C ASP A 125 10.33 0.94 1.53
N GLY A 126 9.24 1.48 2.06
CA GLY A 126 8.12 2.00 1.26
C GLY A 126 8.53 3.11 0.30
N VAL A 127 7.71 3.34 -0.73
CA VAL A 127 8.06 4.22 -1.86
C VAL A 127 7.60 5.66 -1.67
N MET A 128 6.57 5.90 -0.85
CA MET A 128 5.88 7.18 -0.71
C MET A 128 6.81 8.33 -0.33
N ALA A 129 7.74 8.12 0.60
CA ALA A 129 8.63 9.18 1.05
C ALA A 129 9.60 9.63 -0.05
N ARG A 130 10.20 8.67 -0.78
CA ARG A 130 11.11 8.96 -1.90
C ARG A 130 10.39 9.70 -3.02
N VAL A 131 9.18 9.25 -3.37
CA VAL A 131 8.36 9.90 -4.39
C VAL A 131 7.92 11.30 -3.94
N ALA A 132 7.58 11.46 -2.66
CA ALA A 132 7.21 12.77 -2.09
C ALA A 132 8.39 13.75 -2.13
N ASP A 133 9.61 13.30 -1.81
CA ASP A 133 10.81 14.14 -1.85
C ASP A 133 11.13 14.64 -3.26
N GLN A 134 10.91 13.78 -4.27
CA GLN A 134 11.10 14.15 -5.68
C GLN A 134 10.02 15.09 -6.22
N ALA A 135 8.88 15.21 -5.54
CA ALA A 135 7.76 16.05 -5.98
C ALA A 135 7.47 17.23 -5.03
N GLY A 136 8.20 17.33 -3.93
CA GLY A 136 7.96 18.34 -2.91
C GLY A 136 8.47 19.70 -3.34
N ILE A 137 7.62 20.71 -3.19
CA ILE A 137 7.91 22.12 -3.55
C ILE A 137 8.15 23.00 -2.34
N GLN A 138 7.71 22.58 -1.15
CA GLN A 138 7.89 23.30 0.11
C GLN A 138 7.91 22.30 1.26
N PHE A 139 8.93 22.35 2.12
CA PHE A 139 9.08 21.45 3.27
C PHE A 139 9.08 22.21 4.59
N HIS A 140 8.50 21.59 5.61
CA HIS A 140 8.36 22.15 6.94
C HIS A 140 8.40 21.10 8.03
N ILE A 141 9.08 21.41 9.13
CA ILE A 141 8.93 20.69 10.39
C ILE A 141 7.91 21.42 11.27
N LEU A 142 6.70 20.85 11.38
CA LEU A 142 5.68 21.36 12.30
C LEU A 142 6.09 21.13 13.76
N ASN A 143 5.66 22.03 14.65
CA ASN A 143 5.97 22.01 16.09
C ASN A 143 7.47 22.03 16.43
N ARG A 144 8.29 22.67 15.59
CA ARG A 144 9.75 22.72 15.77
C ARG A 144 10.18 23.22 17.16
N SER A 145 9.43 24.15 17.74
CA SER A 145 9.68 24.72 19.08
C SER A 145 9.31 23.82 20.26
N LYS A 146 8.49 22.77 20.08
CA LYS A 146 7.94 21.94 21.17
C LYS A 146 8.73 20.65 21.45
N GLY A 147 9.91 20.52 20.85
CA GLY A 147 10.82 19.39 21.02
C GLY A 147 10.62 18.26 20.01
N ALA A 148 11.68 17.47 19.77
CA ALA A 148 11.76 16.51 18.66
C ALA A 148 10.68 15.42 18.68
N ALA A 149 10.18 15.04 19.85
CA ALA A 149 9.16 13.99 20.01
C ALA A 149 7.80 14.35 19.37
N VAL A 150 7.51 15.64 19.15
CA VAL A 150 6.24 16.12 18.57
C VAL A 150 6.42 16.79 17.21
N TRP A 151 7.61 16.67 16.62
CA TRP A 151 7.90 17.21 15.30
C TRP A 151 7.11 16.47 14.22
N GLY A 152 6.51 17.24 13.32
CA GLY A 152 5.70 16.71 12.21
C GLY A 152 6.25 17.12 10.86
N PRO A 153 7.04 16.27 10.17
CA PRO A 153 7.48 16.53 8.81
C PRO A 153 6.28 16.70 7.88
N ARG A 154 6.28 17.76 7.09
CA ARG A 154 5.21 18.08 6.14
C ARG A 154 5.82 18.69 4.88
N ALA A 155 5.25 18.36 3.72
CA ALA A 155 5.55 19.07 2.49
C ALA A 155 4.31 19.39 1.68
N GLN A 156 4.34 20.50 0.96
CA GLN A 156 3.47 20.72 -0.20
C GLN A 156 4.08 20.01 -1.41
N ILE A 157 3.25 19.38 -2.20
CA ILE A 157 3.64 18.46 -3.26
C ILE A 157 3.05 18.93 -4.58
N ASP A 158 3.89 18.98 -5.61
CA ASP A 158 3.40 19.10 -6.99
C ASP A 158 2.68 17.81 -7.38
N ARG A 159 1.39 17.94 -7.70
CA ARG A 159 0.52 16.79 -8.05
C ARG A 159 1.01 16.05 -9.27
N THR A 160 1.47 16.78 -10.28
CA THR A 160 1.90 16.22 -11.56
C THR A 160 3.21 15.47 -11.39
N LEU A 161 4.18 16.06 -10.68
CA LEU A 161 5.45 15.40 -10.38
C LEU A 161 5.25 14.16 -9.53
N TYR A 162 4.43 14.23 -8.47
CA TYR A 162 4.18 13.08 -7.59
C TYR A 162 3.57 11.92 -8.35
N LYS A 163 2.53 12.20 -9.13
CA LYS A 163 1.84 11.22 -9.96
C LYS A 163 2.77 10.57 -10.97
N ARG A 164 3.57 11.37 -11.69
CA ARG A 164 4.55 10.87 -12.65
C ARG A 164 5.60 9.99 -11.98
N ASN A 165 6.25 10.48 -10.93
CA ASN A 165 7.31 9.76 -10.22
C ASN A 165 6.78 8.47 -9.56
N MET A 166 5.54 8.46 -9.06
CA MET A 166 4.89 7.25 -8.57
C MET A 166 4.72 6.23 -9.69
N GLN A 167 4.16 6.63 -10.83
CA GLN A 167 3.97 5.73 -11.98
C GLN A 167 5.31 5.16 -12.48
N GLU A 168 6.32 6.01 -12.66
CA GLU A 168 7.67 5.58 -13.04
C GLU A 168 8.24 4.56 -12.04
N THR A 169 8.08 4.80 -10.74
CA THR A 169 8.52 3.90 -9.67
C THR A 169 7.84 2.53 -9.77
N LEU A 170 6.51 2.49 -9.94
CA LEU A 170 5.79 1.21 -10.03
C LEU A 170 6.09 0.45 -11.33
N HIS A 171 6.20 1.15 -12.46
CA HIS A 171 6.51 0.52 -13.75
C HIS A 171 7.91 -0.10 -13.78
N GLY A 172 8.87 0.48 -13.06
CA GLY A 172 10.21 -0.05 -12.90
C GLY A 172 10.37 -1.10 -11.79
N TYR A 173 9.31 -1.42 -11.03
CA TYR A 173 9.43 -2.26 -9.84
C TYR A 173 9.52 -3.75 -10.22
N PRO A 174 10.58 -4.48 -9.80
CA PRO A 174 10.72 -5.90 -10.11
C PRO A 174 9.55 -6.73 -9.57
N ASN A 175 9.16 -7.79 -10.27
CA ASN A 175 8.06 -8.69 -9.91
C ASN A 175 6.66 -8.05 -9.80
N LEU A 176 6.50 -6.79 -10.21
CA LEU A 176 5.22 -6.09 -10.24
C LEU A 176 4.71 -5.91 -11.67
N THR A 177 3.48 -6.32 -11.93
CA THR A 177 2.77 -6.05 -13.20
C THR A 177 1.56 -5.18 -12.93
N ILE A 178 1.41 -4.09 -13.67
CA ILE A 178 0.24 -3.22 -13.59
C ILE A 178 -0.73 -3.58 -14.72
N LYS A 179 -2.02 -3.73 -14.41
CA LYS A 179 -3.07 -3.99 -15.40
C LYS A 179 -4.28 -3.08 -15.18
N ALA A 180 -4.81 -2.58 -16.28
CA ALA A 180 -6.12 -1.96 -16.28
C ALA A 180 -7.19 -3.05 -16.07
N GLY A 181 -8.08 -2.85 -15.10
CA GLY A 181 -9.11 -3.80 -14.74
C GLY A 181 -10.01 -3.28 -13.64
N SER A 182 -11.32 -3.38 -13.86
CA SER A 182 -12.35 -3.09 -12.87
C SER A 182 -12.81 -4.39 -12.25
N VAL A 183 -12.54 -4.58 -10.95
CA VAL A 183 -12.95 -5.79 -10.23
C VAL A 183 -14.39 -5.62 -9.77
N PHE A 184 -15.27 -6.53 -10.19
CA PHE A 184 -16.68 -6.51 -9.82
C PHE A 184 -17.05 -7.54 -8.76
N ASP A 185 -16.30 -8.63 -8.60
CA ASP A 185 -16.65 -9.72 -7.68
C ASP A 185 -15.42 -10.54 -7.27
N LEU A 186 -15.52 -11.28 -6.17
CA LEU A 186 -14.52 -12.23 -5.71
C LEU A 186 -14.96 -13.65 -6.05
N VAL A 187 -14.02 -14.47 -6.48
CA VAL A 187 -14.28 -15.91 -6.61
C VAL A 187 -13.86 -16.58 -5.31
N ILE A 188 -14.87 -17.06 -4.59
CA ILE A 188 -14.70 -17.73 -3.31
C ILE A 188 -14.99 -19.22 -3.52
N ASP A 189 -14.01 -20.07 -3.21
CA ASP A 189 -14.17 -21.51 -3.17
C ASP A 189 -14.54 -21.96 -1.75
N HIS A 190 -15.65 -22.69 -1.64
CA HIS A 190 -16.18 -23.23 -0.39
C HIS A 190 -15.94 -24.74 -0.23
N SER A 191 -15.16 -25.35 -1.13
CA SER A 191 -14.86 -26.79 -1.11
C SER A 191 -14.27 -27.27 0.22
N ASP A 192 -13.44 -26.46 0.88
CA ASP A 192 -12.84 -26.76 2.18
C ASP A 192 -13.75 -26.41 3.39
N SER A 193 -14.87 -25.73 3.18
CA SER A 193 -15.71 -25.17 4.26
C SER A 193 -16.56 -26.21 5.00
N ALA A 194 -16.54 -27.48 4.58
CA ALA A 194 -17.37 -28.55 5.15
C ALA A 194 -16.96 -28.97 6.59
N SER A 195 -15.78 -28.56 7.08
CA SER A 195 -15.22 -29.10 8.34
C SER A 195 -14.93 -28.09 9.45
N SER A 196 -14.97 -26.76 9.21
CA SER A 196 -14.49 -25.79 10.21
C SER A 196 -15.27 -24.48 10.34
N GLY A 197 -16.51 -24.42 9.85
CA GLY A 197 -17.32 -23.21 9.92
C GLY A 197 -17.02 -22.25 8.77
N GLN A 198 -17.86 -22.34 7.75
CA GLN A 198 -18.46 -21.21 7.01
C GLN A 198 -17.61 -20.15 6.29
N TRP A 199 -16.30 -20.30 6.12
CA TRP A 199 -15.51 -19.37 5.31
C TRP A 199 -14.86 -20.09 4.12
N GLY A 200 -15.03 -19.52 2.92
CA GLY A 200 -14.37 -20.00 1.70
C GLY A 200 -13.08 -19.24 1.40
N SER A 201 -12.24 -19.80 0.55
CA SER A 201 -10.94 -19.24 0.16
C SER A 201 -11.08 -18.42 -1.12
N ILE A 202 -10.45 -17.24 -1.17
CA ILE A 202 -10.45 -16.43 -2.40
C ILE A 202 -9.48 -17.04 -3.40
N VAL A 203 -10.01 -17.58 -4.50
CA VAL A 203 -9.23 -18.24 -5.57
C VAL A 203 -9.07 -17.36 -6.80
N GLY A 204 -9.78 -16.23 -6.88
CA GLY A 204 -9.69 -15.29 -8.00
C GLY A 204 -10.56 -14.06 -7.83
N VAL A 205 -10.54 -13.21 -8.85
CA VAL A 205 -11.38 -12.00 -8.93
C VAL A 205 -12.04 -11.96 -10.30
N LYS A 206 -13.28 -11.51 -10.37
CA LYS A 206 -13.96 -11.29 -11.64
C LYS A 206 -13.82 -9.83 -12.04
N LEU A 207 -13.36 -9.61 -13.26
CA LEU A 207 -13.28 -8.33 -13.95
C LEU A 207 -14.49 -8.16 -14.86
N ASP A 208 -14.92 -6.93 -15.15
CA ASP A 208 -16.16 -6.65 -15.91
C ASP A 208 -16.30 -7.49 -17.21
N THR A 209 -15.18 -7.88 -17.83
CA THR A 209 -15.12 -8.65 -19.07
C THR A 209 -14.61 -10.09 -18.92
N GLU A 210 -13.92 -10.44 -17.83
CA GLU A 210 -13.17 -11.70 -17.71
C GLU A 210 -12.97 -12.18 -16.26
N LEU A 211 -12.74 -13.48 -16.08
CA LEU A 211 -12.29 -14.05 -14.82
C LEU A 211 -10.76 -13.94 -14.75
N PHE A 212 -10.26 -13.31 -13.69
CA PHE A 212 -8.83 -13.23 -13.37
C PHE A 212 -8.49 -14.17 -12.20
N VAL A 213 -7.67 -15.18 -12.48
CA VAL A 213 -7.09 -16.05 -11.44
C VAL A 213 -5.59 -15.74 -11.34
N PRO A 214 -5.09 -15.28 -10.18
CA PRO A 214 -3.67 -14.97 -10.00
C PRO A 214 -2.79 -16.18 -10.36
N GLY A 215 -1.90 -16.02 -11.34
CA GLY A 215 -0.96 -17.07 -11.76
C GLY A 215 -1.47 -18.01 -12.86
N LEU A 216 -2.72 -17.89 -13.30
CA LEU A 216 -3.30 -18.59 -14.45
C LEU A 216 -3.69 -17.61 -15.58
N LYS A 217 -4.05 -18.15 -16.75
CA LYS A 217 -4.57 -17.34 -17.87
C LYS A 217 -5.96 -16.79 -17.54
N THR A 218 -6.29 -15.61 -18.08
CA THR A 218 -7.63 -15.05 -17.96
C THR A 218 -8.60 -15.76 -18.88
N PHE A 219 -9.87 -15.86 -18.47
CA PHE A 219 -10.92 -16.51 -19.24
C PHE A 219 -12.07 -15.54 -19.48
N PRO A 220 -12.65 -15.47 -20.70
CA PRO A 220 -13.82 -14.67 -20.97
C PRO A 220 -14.97 -15.09 -20.03
N ALA A 221 -15.50 -14.14 -19.27
CA ALA A 221 -16.57 -14.38 -18.30
C ALA A 221 -17.36 -13.08 -18.12
N GLY A 222 -18.08 -12.66 -19.17
CA GLY A 222 -18.76 -11.37 -19.19
C GLY A 222 -20.29 -11.47 -19.06
N ARG A 223 -20.86 -10.50 -18.32
CA ARG A 223 -22.21 -9.95 -18.58
C ARG A 223 -22.01 -8.59 -19.26
N ILE A 224 -22.59 -8.42 -20.45
CA ILE A 224 -22.60 -7.15 -21.17
C ILE A 224 -23.56 -6.19 -20.44
N ASN A 225 -23.07 -5.03 -19.95
CA ASN A 225 -23.81 -3.81 -19.50
C ASN A 225 -23.95 -3.44 -17.99
N ASP A 226 -23.15 -3.93 -17.03
CA ASP A 226 -23.31 -3.49 -15.62
C ASP A 226 -22.39 -2.32 -15.18
N ALA A 227 -22.94 -1.44 -14.34
CA ALA A 227 -22.33 -0.21 -13.80
C ALA A 227 -21.58 -0.47 -12.45
N PRO A 228 -20.83 0.52 -11.90
CA PRO A 228 -19.57 0.31 -11.16
C PRO A 228 -19.71 -0.39 -9.79
N SER A 229 -18.78 -1.30 -9.46
CA SER A 229 -18.37 -1.83 -8.13
C SER A 229 -19.43 -2.20 -7.06
N ILE A 230 -20.71 -2.15 -7.39
CA ILE A 230 -21.82 -2.61 -6.52
C ILE A 230 -21.66 -4.10 -6.21
N GLY A 231 -21.14 -4.87 -7.17
CA GLY A 231 -20.88 -6.30 -7.02
C GLY A 231 -19.94 -6.61 -5.85
N LEU A 232 -18.79 -5.94 -5.75
CA LEU A 232 -17.77 -6.28 -4.75
C LEU A 232 -18.26 -6.03 -3.33
N SER A 233 -19.04 -4.97 -3.13
CA SER A 233 -19.69 -4.69 -1.85
C SER A 233 -20.71 -5.79 -1.50
N ALA A 234 -21.48 -6.28 -2.48
CA ALA A 234 -22.39 -7.40 -2.26
C ALA A 234 -21.63 -8.68 -1.87
N SER A 235 -20.50 -8.97 -2.52
CA SER A 235 -19.66 -10.14 -2.23
C SER A 235 -19.08 -10.07 -0.81
N LEU A 236 -18.56 -8.92 -0.39
CA LEU A 236 -18.08 -8.72 0.97
C LEU A 236 -19.20 -8.86 2.01
N LYS A 237 -20.39 -8.33 1.72
CA LYS A 237 -21.56 -8.47 2.61
C LYS A 237 -22.02 -9.93 2.71
N ALA A 238 -22.03 -10.67 1.59
CA ALA A 238 -22.35 -12.09 1.54
C ALA A 238 -21.33 -12.93 2.31
N ALA A 239 -20.05 -12.53 2.26
CA ALA A 239 -18.99 -13.09 3.08
C ALA A 239 -19.01 -12.61 4.53
N GLY A 240 -20.12 -12.03 5.05
CA GLY A 240 -20.27 -11.71 6.47
C GLY A 240 -19.60 -10.42 6.95
N PHE A 241 -19.01 -9.61 6.07
CA PHE A 241 -18.42 -8.32 6.45
C PHE A 241 -19.50 -7.26 6.72
N LYS A 242 -19.28 -6.47 7.78
CA LYS A 242 -20.09 -5.28 8.06
C LYS A 242 -19.60 -4.14 7.17
N LEU A 243 -20.50 -3.57 6.37
CA LEU A 243 -20.20 -2.45 5.49
C LEU A 243 -20.79 -1.16 6.05
N GLY A 244 -20.02 -0.08 5.98
CA GLY A 244 -20.42 1.27 6.34
C GLY A 244 -20.11 2.25 5.22
N ARG A 245 -20.71 3.45 5.29
CA ARG A 245 -20.44 4.54 4.34
C ARG A 245 -19.79 5.70 5.09
N LEU A 246 -18.65 6.15 4.58
CA LEU A 246 -17.99 7.37 5.05
C LEU A 246 -18.13 8.44 3.97
N GLN A 247 -18.24 9.70 4.40
CA GLN A 247 -18.28 10.85 3.51
C GLN A 247 -17.20 11.85 3.92
N THR A 248 -16.43 12.28 2.94
CA THR A 248 -15.38 13.30 3.11
C THR A 248 -15.66 14.47 2.18
N GLY A 249 -15.63 15.69 2.71
CA GLY A 249 -15.68 16.90 1.89
C GLY A 249 -14.29 17.28 1.38
N THR A 250 -14.21 17.77 0.15
CA THR A 250 -13.01 18.44 -0.38
C THR A 250 -13.41 19.88 -0.72
N PRO A 251 -12.64 20.90 -0.30
CA PRO A 251 -12.90 22.29 -0.67
C PRO A 251 -12.92 22.49 -2.19
N ALA A 252 -13.59 23.55 -2.64
CA ALA A 252 -13.54 23.97 -4.04
C ALA A 252 -12.11 24.33 -4.45
N ARG A 253 -11.78 24.09 -5.72
CA ARG A 253 -10.51 24.52 -6.32
C ARG A 253 -10.69 25.92 -6.88
N LEU A 254 -9.86 26.86 -6.42
CA LEU A 254 -9.91 28.25 -6.84
C LEU A 254 -8.83 28.51 -7.89
N ASP A 255 -9.12 29.41 -8.84
CA ASP A 255 -8.13 29.89 -9.79
C ASP A 255 -7.22 30.92 -9.10
N GLY A 256 -5.93 30.59 -9.00
CA GLY A 256 -4.94 31.45 -8.33
C GLY A 256 -4.79 32.84 -8.97
N THR A 257 -5.09 32.99 -10.27
CA THR A 257 -5.01 34.29 -10.97
C THR A 257 -6.13 35.25 -10.56
N THR A 258 -7.19 34.73 -9.92
CA THR A 258 -8.36 35.50 -9.48
C THR A 258 -8.30 35.92 -8.02
N ILE A 259 -7.23 35.56 -7.31
CA ILE A 259 -7.06 35.84 -5.89
C ILE A 259 -6.07 36.99 -5.71
N ASP A 260 -6.49 38.04 -4.99
CA ASP A 260 -5.58 39.09 -4.54
C ASP A 260 -4.82 38.62 -3.29
N PHE A 261 -3.51 38.44 -3.41
CA PHE A 261 -2.62 38.01 -2.33
C PHE A 261 -1.96 39.17 -1.57
N SER A 262 -2.16 40.44 -1.98
CA SER A 262 -1.42 41.59 -1.46
C SER A 262 -1.58 41.83 0.05
N GLY A 263 -2.73 41.47 0.62
CA GLY A 263 -3.02 41.56 2.05
C GLY A 263 -2.79 40.27 2.85
N MET A 264 -2.25 39.21 2.23
CA MET A 264 -2.08 37.91 2.88
C MET A 264 -0.64 37.71 3.39
N GLU A 265 -0.51 36.99 4.50
CA GLU A 265 0.80 36.56 5.00
C GLU A 265 1.29 35.34 4.21
N GLN A 266 2.42 35.49 3.52
CA GLN A 266 3.06 34.36 2.84
C GLN A 266 3.79 33.47 3.86
N GLN A 267 3.48 32.17 3.84
CA GLN A 267 4.22 31.18 4.63
C GLN A 267 5.20 30.42 3.72
N LEU A 268 6.48 30.71 3.87
CA LEU A 268 7.58 30.05 3.16
C LEU A 268 8.08 28.82 3.90
N GLY A 269 8.70 27.88 3.17
CA GLY A 269 9.35 26.66 3.68
C GLY A 269 10.41 26.88 4.76
N ASP A 270 10.84 25.81 5.41
CA ASP A 270 12.05 25.84 6.25
C ASP A 270 13.28 26.17 5.38
N ALA A 271 14.18 27.03 5.87
CA ALA A 271 15.39 27.46 5.14
C ALA A 271 16.28 26.30 4.70
N VAL A 272 16.35 25.26 5.53
CA VAL A 272 16.98 23.98 5.18
C VAL A 272 15.87 22.93 5.18
N PRO A 273 15.36 22.54 4.00
CA PRO A 273 14.28 21.58 3.92
C PRO A 273 14.75 20.21 4.41
N SER A 274 13.89 19.50 5.11
CA SER A 274 14.17 18.16 5.60
C SER A 274 13.43 17.13 4.74
N PRO A 275 14.14 16.24 4.02
CA PRO A 275 13.51 15.15 3.30
C PRO A 275 12.66 14.26 4.21
N PHE A 276 11.66 13.61 3.63
CA PHE A 276 10.93 12.52 4.27
C PHE A 276 11.78 11.26 4.32
N SER A 277 12.40 10.89 3.19
CA SER A 277 13.16 9.66 3.09
C SER A 277 14.51 9.78 3.80
N TYR A 278 14.87 8.75 4.55
CA TYR A 278 16.18 8.63 5.17
C TYR A 278 17.30 8.40 4.13
N LEU A 279 16.95 8.05 2.89
CA LEU A 279 17.91 7.80 1.81
C LEU A 279 18.22 9.05 0.98
N ASN A 280 17.34 10.04 0.99
CA ASN A 280 17.53 11.28 0.26
C ASN A 280 18.30 12.29 1.10
N ARG A 281 19.24 13.00 0.46
CA ARG A 281 19.95 14.13 1.07
C ARG A 281 19.39 15.48 0.66
N GLU A 282 18.73 15.52 -0.48
CA GLU A 282 18.26 16.72 -1.14
C GLU A 282 16.83 16.55 -1.63
N VAL A 283 16.14 17.68 -1.80
CA VAL A 283 14.77 17.76 -2.31
C VAL A 283 14.79 18.68 -3.54
N PRO A 284 14.92 18.12 -4.76
CA PRO A 284 15.37 18.88 -5.93
C PRO A 284 14.40 19.97 -6.40
N ASN A 285 13.14 19.90 -5.99
CA ASN A 285 12.10 20.85 -6.38
C ASN A 285 11.69 21.80 -5.25
N ALA A 286 12.35 21.74 -4.08
CA ALA A 286 11.97 22.55 -2.92
C ALA A 286 12.39 24.02 -3.10
N VAL A 287 11.43 24.92 -2.99
CA VAL A 287 11.68 26.36 -2.94
C VAL A 287 12.11 26.72 -1.52
N CYS A 288 13.34 27.21 -1.38
CA CYS A 288 13.94 27.59 -0.11
C CYS A 288 13.97 29.13 0.02
N PRO A 289 13.64 29.70 1.19
CA PRO A 289 13.84 31.13 1.43
C PRO A 289 15.28 31.56 1.13
N GLY A 290 15.46 32.51 0.21
CA GLY A 290 16.77 33.09 -0.13
C GLY A 290 17.47 32.53 -1.39
N HIS A 291 16.81 31.65 -2.14
CA HIS A 291 17.24 31.20 -3.48
C HIS A 291 16.20 31.50 -4.56
#